data_AF-A0A941HH63-F1
#
_entry.id   AF-A0A941HH63-F1
#
_cell.length_a   1.000
_cell.length_b   1.000
_cell.length_c   1.000
_cell.angle_alpha   90.00
_cell.angle_beta   90.00
_cell.angle_gamma   90.00
#
_symmetry.space_group_name_H-M   'P 1'
#
loop_
_entity.id
_entity.type
_entity.pdbx_description
1 polymer ?
#
loop_
_entity_poly.entity_id
_entity_poly.type
_entity_poly.pdbx_seq_one_letter_code
_entity_poly.pdbx_strand_id
1 'polypeptide(L)'
;MRITLITLFIISTNVYCQQNKSEILESKSGSENQSLDKISENTVLTLTAYFPDLGEFGGHEEEILIKRKKNEVLEATILEYNRICNSCEKVEELKVVKNEILSIDKKGEKAILNYLNKIFLESMKNNHLPSHAMNRYFAKMESHLKLPELDYKYTCFTINFEDTNEWGEFKKLKELLKK
;
A
#
# COMPACT_ATOMS: atom_id res chain seq x y z
N MET A 1 -49.34 -53.20 38.39
CA MET A 1 -47.98 -53.52 38.88
C MET A 1 -46.98 -53.04 37.83
N ARG A 2 -46.12 -52.08 38.19
CA ARG A 2 -44.93 -51.54 37.46
C ARG A 2 -45.23 -50.82 36.13
N ILE A 3 -45.28 -49.48 36.03
CA ILE A 3 -44.23 -48.43 36.18
C ILE A 3 -42.92 -48.76 35.47
N THR A 4 -42.74 -48.16 34.29
CA THR A 4 -41.49 -47.58 33.71
C THR A 4 -41.94 -46.91 32.41
N LEU A 5 -42.18 -45.61 32.26
CA LEU A 5 -41.36 -44.42 32.53
C LEU A 5 -39.97 -44.49 31.90
N ILE A 6 -39.89 -44.37 30.56
CA ILE A 6 -38.71 -43.84 29.88
C ILE A 6 -39.20 -42.88 28.78
N THR A 7 -39.50 -41.66 29.22
CA THR A 7 -39.43 -40.45 28.40
C THR A 7 -37.99 -40.29 27.94
N LEU A 8 -37.66 -40.74 26.72
CA LEU A 8 -36.38 -40.45 26.12
C LEU A 8 -36.40 -38.99 25.64
N PHE A 9 -35.84 -38.16 26.50
CA PHE A 9 -35.59 -36.73 26.35
C PHE A 9 -34.65 -36.55 25.15
N ILE A 10 -35.20 -36.27 23.96
CA ILE A 10 -34.42 -35.83 22.80
C ILE A 10 -34.04 -34.37 23.05
N ILE A 11 -32.94 -34.18 23.79
CA ILE A 11 -32.22 -32.92 23.84
C ILE A 11 -31.46 -32.80 22.51
N SER A 12 -32.14 -32.35 21.46
CA SER A 12 -31.45 -31.73 20.34
C SER A 12 -30.98 -30.34 20.79
N THR A 13 -29.87 -30.31 21.53
CA THR A 13 -29.02 -29.12 21.63
C THR A 13 -28.32 -28.91 20.29
N ASN A 14 -29.10 -28.58 19.26
CA ASN A 14 -28.56 -27.86 18.13
C ASN A 14 -28.43 -26.41 18.57
N VAL A 15 -27.24 -26.15 19.10
CA VAL A 15 -26.50 -24.91 19.05
C VAL A 15 -27.27 -23.82 18.32
N TYR A 16 -27.78 -22.91 19.14
CA TYR A 16 -28.30 -21.62 18.77
C TYR A 16 -27.17 -20.85 18.05
N CYS A 17 -26.99 -21.12 16.76
CA CYS A 17 -26.24 -20.22 15.91
C CYS A 17 -27.15 -19.00 15.78
N GLN A 18 -26.95 -18.01 16.66
CA GLN A 18 -27.43 -16.66 16.43
C GLN A 18 -26.93 -16.28 15.05
N GLN A 19 -27.81 -16.40 14.06
CA GLN A 19 -27.86 -15.47 12.96
C GLN A 19 -28.13 -14.11 13.59
N ASN A 20 -27.08 -13.50 14.14
CA ASN A 20 -26.95 -12.06 14.08
C ASN A 20 -26.91 -11.77 12.59
N LYS A 21 -28.13 -11.58 12.05
CA LYS A 21 -28.42 -10.79 10.88
C LYS A 21 -27.39 -9.69 10.91
N SER A 22 -26.41 -9.78 9.99
CA SER A 22 -25.42 -8.75 9.85
C SER A 22 -26.20 -7.47 9.64
N GLU A 23 -26.33 -6.67 10.69
CA GLU A 23 -26.26 -5.25 10.52
C GLU A 23 -24.96 -5.08 9.76
N ILE A 24 -25.13 -4.95 8.44
CA ILE A 24 -24.30 -4.10 7.62
C ILE A 24 -24.24 -2.83 8.46
N LEU A 25 -23.22 -2.76 9.32
CA LEU A 25 -22.64 -1.52 9.76
C LEU A 25 -22.33 -0.83 8.45
N GLU A 26 -23.31 -0.04 8.00
CA GLU A 26 -23.05 1.05 7.08
C GLU A 26 -21.85 1.75 7.69
N SER A 27 -20.69 1.56 7.08
CA SER A 27 -19.47 2.26 7.40
C SER A 27 -19.58 3.72 6.95
N LYS A 28 -20.68 4.38 7.31
CA LYS A 28 -20.83 5.83 7.32
C LYS A 28 -20.07 6.36 8.55
N SER A 29 -18.74 6.30 8.49
CA SER A 29 -17.81 7.16 9.27
C SER A 29 -16.32 6.80 9.11
N GLY A 30 -15.92 5.95 8.16
CA GLY A 30 -14.51 5.55 8.04
C GLY A 30 -13.57 6.54 7.31
N SER A 31 -14.10 7.57 6.65
CA SER A 31 -13.35 8.35 5.65
C SER A 31 -13.08 9.81 6.02
N GLU A 32 -13.67 10.37 7.07
CA GLU A 32 -13.61 11.83 7.26
C GLU A 32 -12.40 12.31 8.08
N ASN A 33 -11.67 11.43 8.77
CA ASN A 33 -10.48 11.79 9.55
C ASN A 33 -9.27 10.87 9.32
N GLN A 34 -9.13 10.27 8.13
CA GLN A 34 -7.84 9.68 7.77
C GLN A 34 -6.92 10.84 7.37
N SER A 35 -5.89 11.09 8.19
CA SER A 35 -4.83 12.06 7.91
C SER A 35 -3.50 11.30 7.74
N LEU A 36 -2.56 11.90 7.03
CA LEU A 36 -1.17 11.44 6.96
C LEU A 36 -0.36 11.83 8.20
N ASP A 37 -1.01 12.06 9.35
CA ASP A 37 -0.38 12.42 10.63
C ASP A 37 0.61 11.36 11.13
N LYS A 38 0.42 10.10 10.71
CA LYS A 38 1.38 9.01 11.01
C LYS A 38 2.73 9.19 10.31
N ILE A 39 2.80 10.03 9.28
CA ILE A 39 4.07 10.43 8.67
C ILE A 39 4.69 11.51 9.57
N SER A 40 5.52 11.06 10.51
CA SER A 40 6.41 11.89 11.30
C SER A 40 7.65 12.33 10.49
N GLU A 41 8.47 13.22 11.05
CA GLU A 41 9.75 13.63 10.46
C GLU A 41 10.74 12.47 10.26
N ASN A 42 10.58 11.40 11.02
CA ASN A 42 11.44 10.23 10.99
C ASN A 42 10.92 9.12 10.08
N THR A 43 9.81 9.34 9.40
CA THR A 43 9.18 8.33 8.53
C THR A 43 9.13 8.79 7.09
N VAL A 44 9.28 7.83 6.18
CA VAL A 44 9.15 8.04 4.74
C VAL A 44 8.13 7.04 4.20
N LEU A 45 7.12 7.57 3.52
CA LEU A 45 6.22 6.78 2.70
C LEU A 45 6.75 6.81 1.26
N THR A 46 7.13 5.66 0.74
CA THR A 46 7.54 5.46 -0.64
C THR A 46 6.41 4.80 -1.42
N LEU A 47 5.96 5.43 -2.50
CA LEU A 47 5.06 4.85 -3.48
C LEU A 47 5.86 4.56 -4.74
N THR A 48 5.86 3.33 -5.22
CA THR A 48 6.66 2.92 -6.39
C THR A 48 5.74 2.32 -7.45
N ALA A 49 6.00 2.65 -8.71
CA ALA A 49 5.48 1.96 -9.88
C ALA A 49 6.65 1.48 -10.73
N TYR A 50 6.72 0.18 -10.97
CA TYR A 50 7.74 -0.46 -11.78
C TYR A 50 7.11 -1.07 -13.03
N PHE A 51 7.78 -0.87 -14.15
CA PHE A 51 7.30 -1.25 -15.46
C PHE A 51 8.41 -1.94 -16.25
N PRO A 52 8.27 -3.23 -16.56
CA PRO A 52 9.26 -3.98 -17.32
C PRO A 52 9.11 -3.73 -18.83
N ASP A 53 9.35 -2.49 -19.29
CA ASP A 53 9.22 -2.10 -20.71
C ASP A 53 10.07 -2.94 -21.68
N LEU A 54 11.16 -3.52 -21.19
CA LEU A 54 12.10 -4.34 -21.95
C LEU A 54 12.23 -5.77 -21.41
N GLY A 55 11.24 -6.24 -20.63
CA GLY A 55 11.29 -7.55 -19.99
C GLY A 55 12.45 -7.68 -18.99
N GLU A 56 13.28 -8.72 -19.13
CA GLU A 56 14.43 -8.97 -18.23
C GLU A 56 15.62 -8.01 -18.45
N PHE A 57 15.59 -7.20 -19.52
CA PHE A 57 16.74 -6.39 -19.95
C PHE A 57 16.68 -4.93 -19.49
N GLY A 58 15.59 -4.52 -18.84
CA GLY A 58 15.43 -3.16 -18.35
C GLY A 58 13.98 -2.78 -18.16
N GLY A 59 13.77 -1.53 -17.76
CA GLY A 59 12.43 -1.01 -17.52
C GLY A 59 12.47 0.44 -17.05
N HIS A 60 11.31 0.95 -16.67
CA HIS A 60 11.20 2.23 -16.00
C HIS A 60 10.64 2.04 -14.59
N GLU A 61 11.14 2.85 -13.68
CA GLU A 61 10.68 2.89 -12.31
C GLU A 61 10.36 4.32 -11.94
N GLU A 62 9.25 4.50 -11.25
CA GLU A 62 8.79 5.80 -10.79
C GLU A 62 8.53 5.73 -9.28
N GLU A 63 9.03 6.71 -8.55
CA GLU A 63 8.85 6.78 -7.10
C GLU A 63 8.25 8.13 -6.69
N ILE A 64 7.41 8.11 -5.65
CA ILE A 64 6.97 9.28 -4.90
C ILE A 64 7.37 9.06 -3.46
N LEU A 65 8.37 9.82 -3.00
CA LEU A 65 8.84 9.81 -1.62
C LEU A 65 8.12 10.91 -0.84
N ILE A 66 7.34 10.54 0.16
CA ILE A 66 6.57 11.45 0.99
C ILE A 66 7.15 11.49 2.39
N LYS A 67 7.53 12.68 2.85
CA LYS A 67 8.11 12.90 4.18
C LYS A 67 7.57 14.19 4.79
N ARG A 68 7.53 14.26 6.11
CA ARG A 68 7.24 15.50 6.83
C ARG A 68 8.52 16.28 7.06
N LYS A 69 8.53 17.57 6.74
CA LYS A 69 9.62 18.48 7.12
C LYS A 69 9.41 18.99 8.54
N LYS A 70 10.47 19.54 9.14
CA LYS A 70 10.49 20.16 10.48
C LYS A 70 9.43 21.25 10.74
N ASN A 71 8.80 21.77 9.69
CA ASN A 71 7.76 22.80 9.78
C ASN A 71 6.35 22.20 9.59
N GLU A 72 6.19 20.90 9.86
CA GLU A 72 4.96 20.11 9.69
C GLU A 72 4.39 20.01 8.27
N VAL A 73 5.00 20.67 7.29
CA VAL A 73 4.62 20.56 5.87
C VAL A 73 5.07 19.23 5.30
N LEU A 74 4.14 18.52 4.64
CA LEU A 74 4.46 17.32 3.86
C LEU A 74 5.10 17.70 2.53
N GLU A 75 6.13 16.97 2.14
CA GLU A 75 6.84 17.13 0.87
C GLU A 75 6.80 15.80 0.11
N ALA A 76 6.50 15.87 -1.19
CA ALA A 76 6.71 14.80 -2.14
C ALA A 76 7.99 15.04 -2.93
N THR A 77 8.83 14.02 -3.08
CA THR A 77 9.91 13.97 -4.08
C THR A 77 9.52 12.92 -5.12
N ILE A 78 9.28 13.36 -6.36
CA ILE A 78 8.96 12.49 -7.48
C ILE A 78 10.25 12.18 -8.23
N LEU A 79 10.56 10.90 -8.36
CA LEU A 79 11.73 10.38 -9.05
C LEU A 79 11.28 9.48 -10.20
N GLU A 80 11.92 9.62 -11.35
CA GLU A 80 11.76 8.68 -12.46
C GLU A 80 13.16 8.15 -12.80
N TYR A 81 13.26 6.84 -12.97
CA TYR A 81 14.49 6.12 -13.23
C TYR A 81 14.34 5.28 -14.49
N ASN A 82 15.39 5.26 -15.28
CA ASN A 82 15.58 4.20 -16.26
C ASN A 82 16.43 3.11 -15.62
N ARG A 83 15.94 1.88 -15.67
CA ARG A 83 16.67 0.70 -15.24
C ARG A 83 17.31 0.05 -16.44
N ILE A 84 18.64 -0.04 -16.42
CA ILE A 84 19.42 -0.73 -17.45
C ILE A 84 19.97 -2.01 -16.81
N CYS A 85 19.63 -3.16 -17.38
CA CYS A 85 20.18 -4.44 -16.97
C CYS A 85 21.28 -4.83 -17.97
N ASN A 86 22.54 -4.66 -17.59
CA ASN A 86 23.66 -5.15 -18.37
C ASN A 86 23.83 -6.65 -18.09
N SER A 87 23.42 -7.50 -19.04
CA SER A 87 23.44 -8.97 -18.93
C SER A 87 24.82 -9.54 -18.59
N CYS A 88 25.89 -8.80 -18.88
CA CYS A 88 27.27 -9.20 -18.60
C CYS A 88 27.72 -8.96 -17.16
N GLU A 89 27.12 -8.03 -16.43
CA GLU A 89 27.62 -7.61 -15.11
C GLU A 89 26.68 -7.96 -13.95
N LYS A 90 25.42 -8.38 -14.21
CA LYS A 90 24.38 -8.59 -13.18
C LYS A 90 24.19 -7.36 -12.25
N VAL A 91 24.65 -6.20 -12.67
CA VAL A 91 24.47 -4.94 -11.95
C VAL A 91 23.28 -4.24 -12.60
N GLU A 92 22.24 -4.02 -11.80
CA GLU A 92 21.13 -3.17 -12.18
C GLU A 92 21.55 -1.71 -11.93
N GLU A 93 21.66 -0.93 -13.00
CA GLU A 93 21.94 0.50 -12.87
C GLU A 93 20.63 1.28 -12.92
N LEU A 94 20.37 2.08 -11.87
CA LEU A 94 19.28 3.05 -11.84
C LEU A 94 19.83 4.42 -12.22
N LYS A 95 19.40 4.93 -13.37
CA LYS A 95 19.71 6.29 -13.80
C LYS A 95 18.52 7.19 -13.53
N VAL A 96 18.68 8.15 -12.61
CA VAL A 96 17.69 9.21 -12.37
C VAL A 96 17.56 10.05 -13.65
N VAL A 97 16.36 10.05 -14.23
CA VAL A 97 16.02 10.89 -15.39
C VAL A 97 15.17 12.09 -15.00
N LYS A 98 14.56 12.06 -13.82
CA LYS A 98 13.76 13.16 -13.28
C LYS A 98 13.80 13.19 -11.76
N ASN A 99 13.83 14.41 -11.23
CA ASN A 99 13.71 14.69 -9.81
C ASN A 99 12.93 15.99 -9.63
N GLU A 100 11.77 15.90 -9.00
CA GLU A 100 10.87 17.03 -8.78
C GLU A 100 10.37 17.03 -7.33
N ILE A 101 10.47 18.17 -6.67
CA ILE A 101 10.11 18.33 -5.25
C ILE A 101 8.88 19.24 -5.16
N LEU A 102 7.84 18.77 -4.46
CA LEU A 102 6.55 19.43 -4.35
C LEU A 102 6.11 19.51 -2.89
N SER A 103 5.55 20.66 -2.51
CA SER A 103 4.82 20.77 -1.24
C SER A 103 3.46 20.09 -1.38
N ILE A 104 3.06 19.29 -0.40
CA ILE A 104 1.76 18.62 -0.38
C ILE A 104 0.78 19.48 0.40
N ASP A 105 -0.35 19.81 -0.23
CA ASP A 105 -1.49 20.45 0.41
C ASP A 105 -2.53 19.41 0.86
N LYS A 106 -3.63 19.87 1.48
CA LYS A 106 -4.72 18.97 1.93
C LYS A 106 -5.34 18.14 0.82
N LYS A 107 -5.37 18.66 -0.42
CA LYS A 107 -5.91 17.93 -1.57
C LYS A 107 -4.95 16.82 -2.00
N GLY A 108 -3.65 17.08 -1.98
CA GLY A 108 -2.59 16.10 -2.19
C GLY A 108 -2.60 15.01 -1.13
N GLU A 109 -2.76 15.36 0.16
CA GLU A 109 -2.90 14.37 1.24
C GLU A 109 -4.08 13.42 0.98
N LYS A 110 -5.25 13.98 0.63
CA LYS A 110 -6.43 13.19 0.28
C LYS A 110 -6.18 12.30 -0.95
N ALA A 111 -5.45 12.79 -1.95
CA ALA A 111 -5.10 12.00 -3.13
C ALA A 111 -4.20 10.80 -2.76
N ILE A 112 -3.20 11.01 -1.90
CA ILE A 112 -2.31 9.96 -1.40
C ILE A 112 -3.10 8.91 -0.61
N LEU A 113 -3.97 9.32 0.31
CA LEU A 113 -4.79 8.39 1.09
C LEU A 113 -5.73 7.56 0.20
N ASN A 114 -6.34 8.20 -0.79
CA ASN A 114 -7.16 7.49 -1.77
C ASN A 114 -6.34 6.47 -2.55
N TYR A 115 -5.12 6.82 -2.96
CA TYR A 115 -4.20 5.90 -3.63
C TYR A 115 -3.82 4.72 -2.73
N LEU A 116 -3.49 4.98 -1.45
CA LEU A 116 -3.18 3.95 -0.46
C LEU A 116 -4.35 2.99 -0.22
N ASN A 117 -5.57 3.50 -0.18
CA ASN A 117 -6.75 2.65 -0.06
C ASN A 117 -6.93 1.78 -1.31
N LYS A 118 -6.72 2.35 -2.50
CA LYS A 118 -6.83 1.60 -3.76
C LYS A 118 -5.77 0.50 -3.87
N ILE A 119 -4.50 0.79 -3.59
CA ILE A 119 -3.43 -0.22 -3.64
C ILE A 119 -3.70 -1.34 -2.62
N PHE A 120 -4.21 -1.00 -1.43
CA PHE A 120 -4.63 -2.00 -0.45
C PHE A 120 -5.76 -2.89 -0.98
N LEU A 121 -6.82 -2.31 -1.53
CA LEU A 121 -7.93 -3.08 -2.09
C LEU A 121 -7.49 -3.96 -3.27
N GLU A 122 -6.62 -3.47 -4.15
CA GLU A 122 -6.08 -4.28 -5.25
C GLU A 122 -5.19 -5.41 -4.74
N SER A 123 -4.31 -5.15 -3.75
CA SER A 123 -3.48 -6.19 -3.14
C SER A 123 -4.28 -7.34 -2.52
N MET A 124 -5.48 -7.06 -2.00
CA MET A 124 -6.36 -8.09 -1.43
C MET A 124 -7.11 -8.92 -2.48
N LYS A 125 -7.33 -8.36 -3.68
CA LYS A 125 -7.98 -9.07 -4.80
C LYS A 125 -6.99 -9.92 -5.59
N ASN A 126 -5.72 -9.56 -5.54
CA ASN A 126 -4.73 -10.06 -6.47
C ASN A 126 -4.34 -11.51 -6.14
N ASN A 127 -4.98 -12.45 -6.85
CA ASN A 127 -4.71 -13.89 -6.79
C ASN A 127 -3.84 -14.39 -7.96
N HIS A 128 -3.21 -13.49 -8.72
CA HIS A 128 -2.45 -13.87 -9.90
C HIS A 128 -1.12 -14.53 -9.53
N LEU A 129 -0.68 -15.48 -10.35
CA LEU A 129 0.66 -16.07 -10.25
C LEU A 129 1.69 -14.98 -10.56
N PRO A 130 2.73 -14.79 -9.72
CA PRO A 130 3.78 -13.80 -9.96
C PRO A 130 4.39 -13.99 -11.35
N SER A 131 4.56 -12.91 -12.10
CA SER A 131 5.19 -12.95 -13.43
C SER A 131 6.24 -11.85 -13.56
N HIS A 132 7.38 -12.20 -14.14
CA HIS A 132 8.50 -11.29 -14.35
C HIS A 132 8.19 -10.15 -15.35
N ALA A 133 7.08 -10.24 -16.07
CA ALA A 133 6.66 -9.25 -17.07
C ALA A 133 5.47 -8.38 -16.63
N MET A 134 5.09 -8.41 -15.36
CA MET A 134 3.98 -7.58 -14.85
C MET A 134 4.48 -6.25 -14.29
N ASN A 135 3.64 -5.22 -14.42
CA ASN A 135 3.82 -3.97 -13.73
C ASN A 135 3.64 -4.20 -12.23
N ARG A 136 4.45 -3.55 -11.41
CA ARG A 136 4.41 -3.75 -9.96
C ARG A 136 4.23 -2.43 -9.25
N TYR A 137 3.26 -2.37 -8.36
CA TYR A 137 2.93 -1.19 -7.59
C TYR A 137 3.17 -1.46 -6.11
N PHE A 138 3.88 -0.56 -5.44
CA PHE A 138 4.25 -0.70 -4.04
C PHE A 138 3.89 0.54 -3.24
N ALA A 139 3.48 0.33 -2.00
CA ALA A 139 3.45 1.34 -0.96
C ALA A 139 4.21 0.80 0.25
N LYS A 140 5.26 1.50 0.66
CA LYS A 140 6.13 1.11 1.75
C LYS A 140 6.30 2.28 2.71
N MET A 141 6.07 2.03 3.99
CA MET A 141 6.39 3.00 5.03
C MET A 141 7.59 2.52 5.82
N GLU A 142 8.61 3.35 5.90
CA GLU A 142 9.80 3.10 6.70
C GLU A 142 9.95 4.18 7.76
N SER A 143 10.44 3.77 8.93
CA SER A 143 10.76 4.66 10.03
C SER A 143 12.25 4.56 10.34
N HIS A 144 12.85 5.70 10.63
CA HIS A 144 14.25 5.83 10.99
C HIS A 144 14.37 6.32 12.42
N LEU A 145 14.78 5.42 13.31
CA LEU A 145 15.10 5.77 14.68
C LEU A 145 16.58 6.15 14.76
N LYS A 146 16.84 7.44 15.04
CA LYS A 146 18.18 7.95 15.35
C LYS A 146 18.28 8.27 16.83
N LEU A 147 18.96 7.40 17.57
CA LEU A 147 19.39 7.63 18.95
C LEU A 147 20.92 7.75 18.97
N PRO A 148 21.53 8.36 20.01
CA PRO A 148 22.99 8.60 20.07
C PRO A 148 23.86 7.36 19.84
N GLU A 149 23.35 6.17 20.16
CA GLU A 149 24.06 4.89 20.03
C GLU A 149 23.37 3.91 19.05
N LEU A 150 22.28 4.33 18.41
CA LEU A 150 21.48 3.45 17.56
C LEU A 150 20.95 4.21 16.34
N ASP A 151 21.42 3.82 15.17
CA ASP A 151 20.86 4.21 13.88
C ASP A 151 20.13 2.98 13.31
N TYR A 152 18.81 2.94 13.45
CA TYR A 152 18.00 1.78 13.09
C TYR A 152 16.84 2.15 12.17
N LYS A 153 16.76 1.46 11.03
CA LYS A 153 15.69 1.59 10.06
C LYS A 153 14.80 0.35 10.09
N TYR A 154 13.48 0.55 10.17
CA TYR A 154 12.51 -0.54 10.11
C TYR A 154 11.35 -0.23 9.19
N THR A 155 10.75 -1.27 8.62
CA THR A 155 9.57 -1.17 7.77
C THR A 155 8.32 -1.28 8.64
N CYS A 156 7.47 -0.26 8.60
CA CYS A 156 6.18 -0.23 9.30
C CYS A 156 5.14 -1.08 8.55
N PHE A 157 5.07 -0.94 7.23
CA PHE A 157 4.25 -1.78 6.37
C PHE A 157 4.79 -1.79 4.93
N THR A 158 4.42 -2.85 4.21
CA THR A 158 4.57 -2.96 2.76
C THR A 158 3.27 -3.50 2.18
N ILE A 159 2.73 -2.81 1.18
CA ILE A 159 1.59 -3.25 0.39
C ILE A 159 2.05 -3.29 -1.06
N ASN A 160 1.73 -4.35 -1.78
CA ASN A 160 2.08 -4.47 -3.18
C ASN A 160 1.03 -5.24 -3.95
N PHE A 161 0.95 -4.99 -5.25
CA PHE A 161 0.19 -5.81 -6.17
C PHE A 161 0.80 -5.67 -7.58
N GLU A 162 0.52 -6.65 -8.43
CA GLU A 162 1.00 -6.71 -9.80
C GLU A 162 -0.17 -6.61 -10.80
N ASP A 163 0.02 -5.93 -11.94
CA ASP A 163 -0.98 -5.83 -13.01
C ASP A 163 -0.32 -6.05 -14.37
N THR A 164 -1.00 -6.75 -15.28
CA THR A 164 -0.54 -6.92 -16.65
C THR A 164 -0.70 -5.65 -17.48
N ASN A 165 -1.64 -4.79 -17.10
CA ASN A 165 -1.86 -3.48 -17.71
C ASN A 165 -1.27 -2.38 -16.83
N GLU A 166 -0.98 -1.22 -17.42
CA GLU A 166 -0.60 -0.05 -16.64
C GLU A 166 -1.79 0.41 -15.78
N TRP A 167 -1.61 0.37 -14.46
CA TRP A 167 -2.57 0.89 -13.51
C TRP A 167 -2.47 2.42 -13.44
N GLY A 168 -3.34 3.09 -14.20
CA GLY A 168 -3.31 4.55 -14.36
C GLY A 168 -3.51 5.39 -13.08
N GLU A 169 -3.81 4.76 -11.94
CA GLU A 169 -3.97 5.48 -10.66
C GLU A 169 -2.66 6.08 -10.14
N PHE A 170 -1.51 5.46 -10.44
CA PHE A 170 -0.21 6.04 -10.06
C PHE A 170 0.07 7.34 -10.83
N LYS A 171 -0.12 7.31 -12.15
CA LYS A 171 -0.01 8.50 -13.01
C LYS A 171 -0.97 9.60 -12.57
N LYS A 172 -2.22 9.25 -12.30
CA LYS A 172 -3.24 10.18 -11.79
C LYS A 172 -2.83 10.82 -10.46
N LEU A 173 -2.22 10.06 -9.55
CA LEU A 173 -1.70 10.61 -8.30
C LEU A 173 -0.60 11.65 -8.57
N LYS A 174 0.39 11.34 -9.43
CA LYS A 174 1.45 12.30 -9.80
C LYS A 174 0.87 13.61 -10.33
N GLU A 175 -0.11 13.53 -11.22
CA GLU A 175 -0.77 14.72 -11.79
C GLU A 175 -1.53 15.54 -10.75
N LEU A 176 -2.13 14.88 -9.75
CA LEU A 176 -2.84 15.56 -8.67
C LEU A 176 -1.89 16.26 -7.70
N LEU A 177 -0.69 15.73 -7.47
CA LEU A 177 0.32 16.35 -6.61
C LEU A 177 0.98 17.59 -7.24
N LYS A 178 0.94 17.70 -8.57
CA LYS A 178 1.52 18.82 -9.34
C LYS A 178 0.59 20.03 -9.51
N LYS A 179 -0.67 19.93 -9.09
CA LYS A 179 -1.70 20.97 -9.25
C LYS A 179 -1.94 21.70 -7.96
#